data_AF-A0A962F2P8-F1
#
_entry.id   AF-A0A962F2P8-F1
#
_cell.length_a   1.000
_cell.length_b   1.000
_cell.length_c   1.000
_cell.angle_alpha   90.00
_cell.angle_beta   90.00
_cell.angle_gamma   90.00
#
_symmetry.space_group_name_H-M   'P 1'
#
loop_
_entity.id
_entity.type
_entity.pdbx_description
1 polymer ?
#
loop_
_entity_poly.entity_id
_entity_poly.type
_entity_poly.pdbx_seq_one_letter_code
_entity_poly.pdbx_strand_id
1 'polypeptide(L)'
;MLFIANMTFSVVFAIGLAIAMSAAAIWTWFYHDSKHRDLDSWIAYGFSRDTLRHVLIYYRSMGISMLVFYILFAVNCLMLQSDGHQVFVNAQGLPVHGGPIATAFFALDLVLRGGFFDIMEHFELSVTAVYMNRSIRWFVLYAFVFRIFYGLTLIRIAVSFVWIWARLRRTRNKQVGDGKTG
;
A
#
# COMPACT_ATOMS: atom_id res chain seq x y z
N MET A 1 6.62 -24.36 -22.99
CA MET A 1 6.21 -23.21 -23.84
C MET A 1 4.75 -23.31 -24.32
N LEU A 2 3.81 -23.76 -23.47
CA LEU A 2 2.37 -23.89 -23.82
C LEU A 2 1.45 -23.14 -22.83
N PHE A 3 2.00 -22.47 -21.82
CA PHE A 3 1.23 -21.76 -20.79
C PHE A 3 0.75 -20.36 -21.21
N ILE A 4 1.30 -19.78 -22.29
CA ILE A 4 1.04 -18.39 -22.69
C ILE A 4 -0.16 -18.27 -23.65
N ALA A 5 -0.50 -19.32 -24.39
CA ALA A 5 -1.48 -19.26 -25.48
C ALA A 5 -2.96 -19.19 -25.02
N ASN A 6 -3.24 -19.44 -23.74
CA ASN A 6 -4.61 -19.40 -23.16
C ASN A 6 -4.70 -18.47 -21.94
N MET A 7 -3.79 -17.51 -21.80
CA MET A 7 -3.94 -16.47 -20.77
C MET A 7 -4.92 -15.41 -21.24
N THR A 8 -6.04 -15.25 -20.53
CA THR A 8 -6.95 -14.13 -20.78
C THR A 8 -6.24 -12.81 -20.49
N PHE A 9 -6.64 -11.75 -21.19
CA PHE A 9 -6.02 -10.43 -21.05
C PHE A 9 -5.95 -9.97 -19.60
N SER A 10 -6.99 -10.24 -18.81
CA SER A 10 -7.06 -9.91 -17.37
C SER A 10 -5.97 -10.61 -16.55
N VAL A 11 -5.60 -11.85 -16.88
CA VAL A 11 -4.52 -12.56 -16.18
C VAL A 11 -3.16 -11.97 -16.55
N VAL A 12 -2.94 -11.63 -17.82
CA VAL A 12 -1.69 -10.95 -18.24
C VAL A 12 -1.57 -9.59 -17.56
N PHE A 13 -2.67 -8.84 -17.49
CA PHE A 13 -2.73 -7.57 -16.77
C PHE A 13 -2.45 -7.74 -15.28
N ALA A 14 -2.97 -8.80 -14.63
CA ALA A 14 -2.66 -9.13 -13.24
C ALA A 14 -1.16 -9.38 -13.01
N ILE A 15 -0.53 -10.16 -13.88
CA ILE A 15 0.92 -10.43 -13.79
C ILE A 15 1.71 -9.12 -14.00
N GLY A 16 1.34 -8.33 -15.00
CA GLY A 16 1.95 -7.03 -15.26
C GLY A 16 1.84 -6.09 -14.06
N LEU A 17 0.67 -6.03 -13.42
CA LEU A 17 0.46 -5.23 -12.22
C LEU A 17 1.26 -5.76 -11.03
N ALA A 18 1.36 -7.08 -10.85
CA ALA A 18 2.18 -7.69 -9.80
C ALA A 18 3.66 -7.33 -9.93
N ILE A 19 4.20 -7.38 -11.16
CA ILE A 19 5.57 -6.99 -11.46
C ILE A 19 5.75 -5.48 -11.22
N ALA A 20 4.82 -4.66 -11.70
CA ALA A 20 4.87 -3.21 -11.50
C ALA A 20 4.82 -2.81 -10.02
N MET A 21 3.97 -3.46 -9.21
CA MET A 21 3.91 -3.26 -7.75
C MET A 21 5.21 -3.69 -7.07
N SER A 22 5.78 -4.83 -7.47
CA SER A 22 7.06 -5.31 -6.92
C SER A 22 8.21 -4.35 -7.26
N ALA A 23 8.28 -3.90 -8.52
CA ALA A 23 9.27 -2.92 -8.95
C ALA A 23 9.08 -1.57 -8.25
N ALA A 24 7.84 -1.11 -8.08
CA ALA A 24 7.53 0.09 -7.33
C ALA A 24 7.88 -0.05 -5.85
N ALA A 25 7.68 -1.22 -5.23
CA ALA A 25 8.09 -1.50 -3.86
C ALA A 25 9.61 -1.38 -3.71
N ILE A 26 10.36 -2.02 -4.59
CA ILE A 26 11.83 -2.01 -4.60
C ILE A 26 12.34 -0.58 -4.86
N TRP A 27 11.78 0.10 -5.86
CA TRP A 27 12.14 1.48 -6.17
C TRP A 27 11.89 2.39 -4.98
N THR A 28 10.70 2.30 -4.39
CA THR A 28 10.35 3.03 -3.16
C THR A 28 11.34 2.74 -2.06
N TRP A 29 11.79 1.49 -1.93
CA TRP A 29 12.74 1.11 -0.89
C TRP A 29 14.09 1.81 -1.03
N PHE A 30 14.69 1.77 -2.21
CA PHE A 30 16.00 2.39 -2.48
C PHE A 30 15.92 3.92 -2.58
N TYR A 31 14.87 4.43 -3.23
CA TYR A 31 14.67 5.87 -3.42
C TYR A 31 14.35 6.56 -2.09
N HIS A 32 13.55 5.94 -1.22
CA HIS A 32 13.28 6.46 0.11
C HIS A 32 14.53 6.49 0.99
N ASP A 33 15.37 5.45 0.94
CA ASP A 33 16.62 5.42 1.72
C ASP A 33 17.56 6.56 1.32
N SER A 34 17.68 6.80 0.02
CA SER A 34 18.43 7.94 -0.51
C SER A 34 17.84 9.27 -0.04
N LYS A 35 16.51 9.42 -0.07
CA LYS A 35 15.82 10.63 0.37
C LYS A 35 15.84 10.84 1.88
N HIS A 36 15.88 9.79 2.69
CA HIS A 36 15.98 9.91 4.14
C HIS A 36 17.35 10.48 4.54
N ARG A 37 18.42 10.04 3.87
CA ARG A 37 19.77 10.61 4.06
C ARG A 37 19.84 12.08 3.64
N ASP A 38 19.23 12.42 2.50
CA ASP A 38 19.09 13.82 2.06
C ASP A 38 18.35 14.63 3.15
N LEU A 39 17.26 14.08 3.69
CA LEU A 39 16.47 14.72 4.74
C LEU A 39 17.26 14.94 6.02
N ASP A 40 18.04 13.94 6.46
CA ASP A 40 18.91 14.03 7.62
C ASP A 40 19.94 15.15 7.45
N SER A 41 20.53 15.27 6.26
CA SER A 41 21.49 16.35 5.96
C SER A 41 20.82 17.73 5.94
N TRP A 42 19.61 17.85 5.39
CA TRP A 42 18.89 19.13 5.31
C TRP A 42 18.40 19.58 6.68
N ILE A 43 17.95 18.64 7.52
CA ILE A 43 17.53 18.91 8.91
C ILE A 43 18.73 19.31 9.78
N ALA A 44 19.92 18.75 9.54
CA ALA A 44 21.13 19.14 10.24
C ALA A 44 21.58 20.58 9.91
N TYR A 45 21.36 21.03 8.68
CA TYR A 45 21.70 22.39 8.22
C TYR A 45 20.66 23.47 8.61
N GLY A 46 19.43 23.07 8.95
CA GLY A 46 18.40 23.97 9.47
C GLY A 46 17.02 23.60 8.94
N PHE A 47 16.01 23.57 9.83
CA PHE A 47 14.62 23.31 9.47
C PHE A 47 14.06 24.49 8.63
N SER A 48 14.34 24.50 7.33
CA SER A 48 13.79 25.48 6.39
C SER A 48 12.38 25.09 5.94
N ARG A 49 11.55 26.09 5.63
CA ARG A 49 10.21 25.93 5.08
C ARG A 49 10.23 25.14 3.75
N ASP A 50 11.34 25.22 3.01
CA ASP A 50 11.56 24.50 1.76
C ASP A 50 11.81 23.00 1.96
N THR A 51 12.48 22.61 3.05
CA THR A 51 12.68 21.21 3.45
C THR A 51 11.34 20.54 3.72
N LEU A 52 10.45 21.22 4.45
CA LEU A 52 9.11 20.71 4.77
C LEU A 52 8.22 20.57 3.53
N ARG A 53 8.38 21.48 2.56
CA ARG A 53 7.69 21.40 1.26
C ARG A 53 8.15 20.20 0.42
N HIS A 54 9.46 19.94 0.37
CA HIS A 54 10.02 18.78 -0.36
C HIS A 54 9.55 17.45 0.24
N VAL A 55 9.55 17.37 1.58
CA VAL A 55 9.00 16.23 2.33
C VAL A 55 7.53 15.99 1.97
N LEU A 56 6.72 17.05 1.96
CA LEU A 56 5.29 16.93 1.69
C LEU A 56 5.00 16.49 0.25
N ILE A 57 5.74 17.03 -0.72
CA ILE A 57 5.63 16.63 -2.14
C ILE A 57 6.01 15.15 -2.30
N TYR A 58 7.06 14.69 -1.61
CA TYR A 58 7.50 13.31 -1.62
C TYR A 58 6.44 12.34 -1.06
N TYR A 59 5.84 12.64 0.10
CA TYR A 59 4.77 11.79 0.63
C TYR A 59 3.50 11.84 -0.23
N ARG A 60 3.20 13.00 -0.84
CA ARG A 60 2.05 13.14 -1.73
C ARG A 60 2.22 12.29 -2.99
N SER A 61 3.40 12.25 -3.60
CA SER A 61 3.64 11.40 -4.78
C SER A 61 3.56 9.92 -4.41
N MET A 62 4.07 9.53 -3.25
CA MET A 62 3.96 8.17 -2.71
C MET A 62 2.48 7.77 -2.50
N GLY A 63 1.68 8.62 -1.85
CA GLY A 63 0.25 8.38 -1.66
C GLY A 63 -0.55 8.32 -2.97
N ILE A 64 -0.23 9.16 -3.96
CA ILE A 64 -0.86 9.10 -5.29
C ILE A 64 -0.54 7.78 -5.98
N SER A 65 0.72 7.32 -5.94
CA SER A 65 1.08 6.05 -6.55
C SER A 65 0.32 4.87 -5.93
N MET A 66 0.15 4.88 -4.61
CA MET A 66 -0.69 3.92 -3.90
C MET A 66 -2.16 4.02 -4.35
N LEU A 67 -2.72 5.22 -4.52
CA LEU A 67 -4.10 5.33 -5.01
C LEU A 67 -4.26 4.74 -6.42
N VAL A 68 -3.29 4.96 -7.31
CA VAL A 68 -3.31 4.40 -8.66
C VAL A 68 -3.27 2.88 -8.64
N PHE A 69 -2.34 2.28 -7.90
CA PHE A 69 -2.27 0.82 -7.78
C PHE A 69 -3.52 0.21 -7.15
N TYR A 70 -4.18 0.94 -6.24
CA TYR A 70 -5.43 0.52 -5.61
C TYR A 70 -6.55 0.40 -6.64
N ILE A 71 -6.73 1.46 -7.44
CA ILE A 71 -7.76 1.51 -8.48
C ILE A 71 -7.48 0.45 -9.54
N LEU A 72 -6.22 0.32 -10.00
CA LEU A 72 -5.84 -0.69 -10.99
C LEU A 72 -6.08 -2.11 -10.47
N PHE A 73 -5.80 -2.38 -9.19
CA PHE A 73 -6.08 -3.67 -8.59
C PHE A 73 -7.59 -3.97 -8.53
N ALA A 74 -8.40 -3.01 -8.09
CA ALA A 74 -9.85 -3.16 -8.02
C ALA A 74 -10.46 -3.37 -9.41
N VAL A 75 -10.06 -2.60 -10.41
CA VAL A 75 -10.48 -2.76 -11.81
C VAL A 75 -10.07 -4.12 -12.33
N ASN A 76 -8.83 -4.57 -12.07
CA ASN A 76 -8.37 -5.88 -12.51
C ASN A 76 -9.18 -7.02 -11.88
N CYS A 77 -9.58 -6.90 -10.61
CA CYS A 77 -10.46 -7.89 -9.98
C CYS A 77 -11.83 -7.97 -10.67
N LEU A 78 -12.39 -6.84 -11.09
CA LEU A 78 -13.63 -6.80 -11.87
C LEU A 78 -13.44 -7.43 -13.26
N MET A 79 -12.30 -7.19 -13.91
CA MET A 79 -11.97 -7.80 -15.20
C MET A 79 -11.80 -9.33 -15.11
N LEU A 80 -11.14 -9.81 -14.06
CA LEU A 80 -11.02 -11.25 -13.80
C LEU A 80 -12.39 -11.90 -13.58
N GLN A 81 -13.30 -11.25 -12.86
CA GLN A 81 -14.67 -11.73 -12.70
C GLN A 81 -15.45 -11.74 -14.02
N SER A 82 -15.28 -10.72 -14.87
CA SER A 82 -15.96 -10.67 -16.17
C SER A 82 -15.47 -11.75 -17.13
N ASP A 83 -14.20 -12.15 -17.02
CA ASP A 83 -13.61 -13.29 -17.74
C ASP A 83 -14.08 -14.66 -17.21
N GLY A 84 -14.91 -14.68 -16.15
CA GLY A 84 -15.45 -15.90 -15.56
C GLY A 84 -14.59 -16.52 -14.44
N HIS A 85 -13.50 -15.85 -14.03
CA HIS A 85 -12.72 -16.33 -12.89
C HIS A 85 -13.48 -16.09 -11.59
N GLN A 86 -13.73 -17.15 -10.84
CA GLN A 86 -14.43 -17.12 -9.55
C GLN A 86 -13.50 -16.64 -8.42
N VAL A 87 -13.01 -15.41 -8.53
CA VAL A 87 -12.04 -14.82 -7.59
C VAL A 87 -12.61 -14.55 -6.19
N PHE A 88 -13.93 -14.52 -6.06
CA PHE A 88 -14.60 -14.24 -4.79
C PHE A 88 -15.58 -15.34 -4.36
N VAL A 89 -15.71 -15.51 -3.05
CA VAL A 89 -16.65 -16.42 -2.39
C VAL A 89 -17.42 -15.69 -1.28
N ASN A 90 -18.62 -16.15 -0.96
CA ASN A 90 -19.36 -15.67 0.22
C ASN A 90 -18.87 -16.37 1.50
N ALA A 91 -19.46 -16.03 2.65
CA ALA A 91 -19.15 -16.64 3.95
C ALA A 91 -19.40 -18.17 3.96
N GLN A 92 -20.28 -18.65 3.10
CA GLN A 92 -20.63 -20.06 2.92
C GLN A 92 -19.70 -20.79 1.92
N GLY A 93 -18.70 -20.11 1.36
CA GLY A 93 -17.74 -20.68 0.41
C GLY A 93 -18.25 -20.82 -1.03
N LEU A 94 -19.43 -20.29 -1.35
CA LEU A 94 -19.99 -20.31 -2.70
C LEU A 94 -19.41 -19.17 -3.54
N PRO A 95 -19.09 -19.41 -4.83
CA PRO A 95 -18.56 -18.39 -5.72
C PRO A 95 -19.60 -17.29 -5.94
N VAL A 96 -19.17 -16.04 -5.77
CA VAL A 96 -20.03 -14.86 -5.95
C VAL A 96 -19.35 -13.81 -6.81
N HIS A 97 -20.13 -13.07 -7.58
CA HIS A 97 -19.67 -11.87 -8.28
C HIS A 97 -19.88 -10.66 -7.37
N GLY A 98 -18.79 -10.12 -6.82
CA GLY A 98 -18.78 -8.83 -6.15
C GLY A 98 -18.88 -7.68 -7.15
N GLY A 99 -19.79 -6.73 -6.90
CA GLY A 99 -19.86 -5.49 -7.69
C GLY A 99 -18.70 -4.54 -7.41
N PRO A 100 -18.58 -3.41 -8.14
CA PRO A 100 -17.47 -2.46 -8.04
C PRO A 100 -17.19 -1.97 -6.62
N ILE A 101 -18.25 -1.70 -5.86
CA ILE A 101 -18.17 -1.22 -4.48
C ILE A 101 -17.63 -2.34 -3.57
N ALA A 102 -18.14 -3.56 -3.70
CA ALA A 102 -17.70 -4.70 -2.90
C ALA A 102 -16.23 -5.06 -3.18
N THR A 103 -15.83 -5.02 -4.45
CA THR A 103 -14.44 -5.24 -4.88
C THR A 103 -13.50 -4.16 -4.36
N ALA A 104 -13.95 -2.89 -4.34
CA ALA A 104 -13.18 -1.81 -3.73
C ALA A 104 -13.02 -2.03 -2.22
N PHE A 105 -14.10 -2.33 -1.50
CA PHE A 105 -13.99 -2.62 -0.07
C PHE A 105 -13.11 -3.86 0.21
N PHE A 106 -13.10 -4.86 -0.68
CA PHE A 106 -12.21 -6.01 -0.55
C PHE A 106 -10.73 -5.61 -0.71
N ALA A 107 -10.43 -4.76 -1.70
CA ALA A 107 -9.09 -4.19 -1.85
C ALA A 107 -8.72 -3.37 -0.61
N LEU A 108 -9.65 -2.59 -0.05
CA LEU A 108 -9.44 -1.86 1.19
C LEU A 108 -9.14 -2.81 2.36
N ASP A 109 -9.90 -3.90 2.52
CA ASP A 109 -9.67 -4.91 3.56
C ASP A 109 -8.27 -5.52 3.43
N LEU A 110 -7.82 -5.82 2.20
CA LEU A 110 -6.44 -6.27 1.93
C LEU A 110 -5.40 -5.23 2.34
N VAL A 111 -5.61 -3.95 2.01
CA VAL A 111 -4.70 -2.86 2.41
C VAL A 111 -4.65 -2.73 3.92
N LEU A 112 -5.80 -2.76 4.60
CA LEU A 112 -5.88 -2.66 6.05
C LEU A 112 -5.21 -3.86 6.72
N ARG A 113 -5.44 -5.09 6.25
CA ARG A 113 -4.75 -6.29 6.75
C ARG A 113 -3.25 -6.32 6.42
N GLY A 114 -2.81 -5.60 5.40
CA GLY A 114 -1.40 -5.39 5.09
C GLY A 114 -0.74 -4.33 5.98
N GLY A 115 -1.43 -3.22 6.25
CA GLY A 115 -0.91 -2.08 6.99
C GLY A 115 -1.07 -2.16 8.52
N PHE A 116 -2.14 -2.77 9.02
CA PHE A 116 -2.46 -2.89 10.45
C PHE A 116 -1.96 -4.18 11.09
N PHE A 117 -1.21 -5.04 10.37
CA PHE A 117 -0.61 -6.30 10.85
C PHE A 117 -1.48 -7.14 11.79
N ASP A 118 -2.07 -8.23 11.29
CA ASP A 118 -2.63 -9.35 12.08
C ASP A 118 -3.72 -9.03 13.13
N ILE A 119 -3.89 -7.78 13.56
CA ILE A 119 -4.91 -7.33 14.52
C ILE A 119 -6.31 -7.50 13.91
N MET A 120 -6.49 -7.14 12.64
CA MET A 120 -7.75 -7.40 11.92
C MET A 120 -8.01 -8.88 11.66
N GLU A 121 -6.94 -9.69 11.53
CA GLU A 121 -7.04 -11.15 11.36
C GLU A 121 -7.38 -11.82 12.70
N HIS A 122 -6.86 -11.27 13.81
CA HIS A 122 -7.14 -11.68 15.18
C HIS A 122 -8.55 -11.31 15.68
N PHE A 123 -9.12 -10.21 15.19
CA PHE A 123 -10.47 -9.76 15.56
C PHE A 123 -11.56 -10.17 14.55
N GLU A 124 -11.25 -10.99 13.54
CA GLU A 124 -12.18 -11.44 12.48
C GLU A 124 -12.99 -10.31 11.81
N LEU A 125 -12.50 -9.06 11.83
CA LEU A 125 -13.21 -7.94 11.24
C LEU A 125 -12.99 -7.94 9.72
N SER A 126 -13.94 -8.49 8.97
CA SER A 126 -14.08 -8.25 7.53
C SER A 126 -15.03 -7.09 7.30
N VAL A 127 -14.55 -6.01 6.70
CA VAL A 127 -15.40 -4.89 6.27
C VAL A 127 -16.29 -5.30 5.08
N THR A 128 -15.98 -6.42 4.42
CA THR A 128 -16.69 -6.92 3.22
C THR A 128 -17.43 -8.21 3.47
N ALA A 129 -18.61 -8.34 2.86
CA ALA A 129 -19.36 -9.61 2.77
C ALA A 129 -18.76 -10.60 1.75
N VAL A 130 -17.69 -10.18 1.06
CA VAL A 130 -17.07 -10.90 -0.05
C VAL A 130 -15.65 -11.30 0.35
N TYR A 131 -15.35 -12.60 0.27
CA TYR A 131 -14.09 -13.20 0.63
C TYR A 131 -13.32 -13.67 -0.60
N MET A 132 -12.01 -13.81 -0.47
CA MET A 132 -11.16 -14.35 -1.53
C MET A 132 -11.34 -15.85 -1.69
N ASN A 133 -11.50 -16.33 -2.92
CA ASN A 133 -11.50 -17.76 -3.21
C ASN A 133 -10.09 -18.35 -3.05
N ARG A 134 -9.83 -19.06 -1.95
CA ARG A 134 -8.52 -19.66 -1.66
C ARG A 134 -8.19 -20.88 -2.53
N SER A 135 -9.17 -21.45 -3.25
CA SER A 135 -8.90 -22.54 -4.21
C SER A 135 -8.06 -22.06 -5.40
N ILE A 136 -8.12 -20.76 -5.70
CA ILE A 136 -7.47 -20.11 -6.83
C ILE A 136 -6.09 -19.59 -6.40
N ARG A 137 -5.09 -20.50 -6.30
CA ARG A 137 -3.75 -20.21 -5.72
C ARG A 137 -3.01 -19.04 -6.37
N TRP A 138 -3.07 -18.88 -7.69
CA TRP A 138 -2.43 -17.75 -8.39
C TRP A 138 -3.01 -16.37 -8.00
N PHE A 139 -4.31 -16.30 -7.67
CA PHE A 139 -4.99 -15.07 -7.26
C PHE A 139 -4.66 -14.77 -5.80
N VAL A 140 -4.54 -15.81 -4.96
CA VAL A 140 -4.01 -15.68 -3.60
C VAL A 140 -2.62 -15.07 -3.62
N LEU A 141 -1.72 -15.54 -4.49
CA LEU A 141 -0.39 -14.97 -4.63
C LEU A 141 -0.44 -13.51 -5.11
N TYR A 142 -1.27 -13.22 -6.09
CA TYR A 142 -1.46 -11.86 -6.60
C TYR A 142 -1.98 -10.89 -5.53
N ALA A 143 -3.01 -11.27 -4.78
CA ALA A 143 -3.55 -10.51 -3.66
C ALA A 143 -2.53 -10.37 -2.52
N PHE A 144 -1.68 -11.38 -2.32
CA PHE A 144 -0.59 -11.33 -1.34
C PHE A 144 0.50 -10.33 -1.73
N VAL A 145 0.91 -10.28 -3.00
CA VAL A 145 1.85 -9.26 -3.50
C VAL A 145 1.29 -7.86 -3.31
N PHE A 146 0.00 -7.65 -3.62
CA PHE A 146 -0.69 -6.39 -3.34
C PHE A 146 -0.67 -6.07 -1.83
N ARG A 147 -1.01 -7.02 -0.95
CA ARG A 147 -0.98 -6.86 0.51
C ARG A 147 0.41 -6.43 1.00
N ILE A 148 1.48 -7.10 0.55
CA ILE A 148 2.86 -6.77 0.95
C ILE A 148 3.26 -5.38 0.45
N PHE A 149 2.93 -5.05 -0.80
CA PHE A 149 3.24 -3.74 -1.36
C PHE A 149 2.65 -2.61 -0.50
N TYR A 150 1.38 -2.71 -0.11
CA TYR A 150 0.77 -1.72 0.77
C TYR A 150 1.33 -1.76 2.18
N GLY A 151 1.50 -2.94 2.77
CA GLY A 151 2.02 -3.08 4.12
C GLY A 151 3.38 -2.41 4.27
N LEU A 152 4.34 -2.77 3.42
CA LEU A 152 5.69 -2.19 3.44
C LEU A 152 5.68 -0.68 3.20
N THR A 153 4.86 -0.22 2.25
CA THR A 153 4.76 1.20 1.90
C THR A 153 4.14 2.01 3.06
N LEU A 154 3.09 1.51 3.70
CA LEU A 154 2.42 2.15 4.84
C LEU A 154 3.30 2.20 6.08
N ILE A 155 3.94 1.08 6.47
CA ILE A 155 4.87 1.03 7.61
C ILE A 155 5.94 2.09 7.43
N ARG A 156 6.48 2.20 6.21
CA ARG A 156 7.55 3.15 5.91
C ARG A 156 7.08 4.60 5.99
N ILE A 157 5.90 4.92 5.48
CA ILE A 157 5.30 6.25 5.66
C ILE A 157 5.09 6.54 7.15
N ALA A 158 4.56 5.59 7.92
CA ALA A 158 4.30 5.75 9.34
C ALA A 158 5.59 5.98 10.14
N VAL A 159 6.63 5.16 9.94
CA VAL A 159 7.94 5.33 10.59
C VAL A 159 8.54 6.71 10.28
N SER A 160 8.49 7.10 9.00
CA SER A 160 9.06 8.37 8.57
C SER A 160 8.28 9.57 9.12
N PHE A 161 6.95 9.46 9.22
CA PHE A 161 6.10 10.46 9.84
C PHE A 161 6.37 10.59 11.35
N VAL A 162 6.44 9.47 12.08
CA VAL A 162 6.76 9.44 13.53
C VAL A 162 8.13 10.05 13.78
N TRP A 163 9.11 9.76 12.92
CA TRP A 163 10.45 10.32 13.04
C TRP A 163 10.48 11.84 12.87
N ILE A 164 9.82 12.37 11.81
CA ILE A 164 9.70 13.81 11.57
C ILE A 164 9.01 14.48 12.77
N TRP A 165 7.94 13.88 13.27
CA TRP A 165 7.20 14.38 14.44
C TRP A 165 8.06 14.41 15.71
N ALA A 166 8.78 13.31 16.00
CA ALA A 166 9.67 13.21 17.15
C ALA A 166 10.78 14.26 17.10
N ARG A 167 11.36 14.50 15.92
CA ARG A 167 12.41 15.52 15.72
C ARG A 167 11.84 16.93 15.91
N LEU A 168 10.68 17.23 15.33
CA LEU A 168 9.99 18.53 15.49
C LEU A 168 9.75 18.84 16.97
N ARG A 169 9.29 17.84 17.74
CA ARG A 169 9.05 17.98 19.18
C ARG A 169 10.34 18.26 19.97
N ARG A 170 11.46 17.62 19.60
CA ARG A 170 12.77 17.87 20.22
C ARG A 170 13.28 19.28 19.95
N THR A 171 13.15 19.78 18.72
CA THR A 171 13.58 21.15 18.37
C THR A 171 12.73 22.20 19.08
N ARG A 172 11.41 22.00 19.15
CA ARG A 172 10.50 22.90 19.88
C ARG A 172 10.82 22.95 21.38
N ASN A 173 11.12 21.79 21.99
CA ASN A 173 11.47 21.73 23.41
C ASN A 173 12.82 22.40 23.72
N LYS A 174 13.79 22.35 22.79
CA LYS A 174 15.08 23.07 22.94
C LYS A 174 14.90 24.58 22.90
N GLN A 175 14.09 25.11 21.98
CA GLN A 175 13.82 26.56 21.91
C GLN A 175 13.06 27.08 23.15
N VAL A 176 12.18 26.27 23.74
CA VAL A 176 11.48 26.63 25.00
C VAL A 176 12.42 26.57 26.22
N GLY A 177 13.49 25.77 26.16
CA GLY A 177 14.53 25.71 27.19
C GLY A 177 15.45 26.94 27.19
N ASP A 178 15.89 27.39 26.01
CA ASP A 178 16.75 28.58 25.87
C ASP A 178 15.99 29.90 26.14
N GLY A 179 14.66 29.91 26.02
CA GLY A 179 13.82 31.08 26.32
C GLY A 179 13.54 31.33 27.81
N LYS A 180 14.11 30.52 28.73
CA LYS A 180 13.94 30.69 30.19
C LYS A 180 15.16 31.28 30.90
N THR A 181 16.18 31.68 30.15
CA THR A 181 17.42 32.28 30.67
C THR A 181 17.71 33.67 30.06
N GLY A 182 16.69 34.35 29.54
CA GLY A 182 16.74 35.75 29.13
C GLY A 182 16.03 36.64 30.14
#